data_AF-A0AAE1E2M7-F1
#
_entry.id   AF-A0AAE1E2M7-F1
#
_cell.length_a   1.000
_cell.length_b   1.000
_cell.length_c   1.000
_cell.angle_alpha   90.00
_cell.angle_beta   90.00
_cell.angle_gamma   90.00
#
_symmetry.space_group_name_H-M   'P 1'
#
loop_
_entity.id
_entity.type
_entity.pdbx_description
1 polymer ?
#
loop_
_entity_poly.entity_id
_entity_poly.type
_entity_poly.pdbx_seq_one_letter_code
_entity_poly.pdbx_strand_id
1 'polypeptide(L)'
;MAIAQAANIDVQACKTAFTCLEITNTRLNEQGPELVCDVSTGRPRPIVPPDFRRTVFDVVHNLSHPGVKATVKMTIIDRNTRWPEAIPLRGITTPECVHAHIPGWIARFGVPRDISSDRGSQFTSWLWSEIAARLGVKLHHTSVCHPQTNGMIERFHRTLKTALKACLTGPNWVEELPWVLLGLRATPKEDLGYSSAELVYGEPLTISGELVPPKSAKSMDDLLLNFRLNIPL
;
A
#
# COMPACT_ATOMS: atom_id res chain seq x y z
N MET A 1 3.13 -28.39 1.10
CA MET A 1 3.97 -27.75 0.07
C MET A 1 4.96 -28.73 -0.56
N ALA A 2 5.85 -29.39 0.19
CA ALA A 2 6.83 -30.34 -0.36
C ALA A 2 6.22 -31.45 -1.24
N ILE A 3 5.14 -32.09 -0.77
CA ILE A 3 4.40 -33.12 -1.53
C ILE A 3 3.83 -32.54 -2.84
N ALA A 4 3.29 -31.32 -2.79
CA ALA A 4 2.73 -30.65 -3.96
C ALA A 4 3.80 -30.21 -4.97
N GLN A 5 5.01 -29.86 -4.50
CA GLN A 5 6.15 -29.62 -5.38
C GLN A 5 6.61 -30.92 -6.07
N ALA A 6 6.65 -32.03 -5.34
CA ALA A 6 7.05 -33.33 -5.89
C ALA A 6 6.07 -33.85 -6.96
N ALA A 7 4.76 -33.60 -6.79
CA ALA A 7 3.73 -34.04 -7.72
C ALA A 7 3.52 -33.09 -8.92
N ASN A 8 4.06 -31.86 -8.89
CA ASN A 8 3.81 -30.87 -9.93
C ASN A 8 4.87 -30.91 -11.04
N ILE A 9 4.42 -31.18 -12.27
CA ILE A 9 5.29 -31.36 -13.44
C ILE A 9 6.07 -30.09 -13.82
N ASP A 10 5.46 -28.92 -13.67
CA ASP A 10 6.09 -27.63 -13.99
C ASP A 10 7.21 -27.32 -12.99
N VAL A 11 7.00 -27.61 -11.71
CA VAL A 11 8.01 -27.43 -10.66
C VAL A 11 9.21 -28.37 -10.88
N GLN A 12 8.99 -29.59 -11.37
CA GLN A 12 10.09 -30.49 -11.74
C GLN A 12 10.78 -30.06 -13.04
N ALA A 13 10.04 -29.54 -14.01
CA ALA A 13 10.61 -29.00 -15.26
C ALA A 13 11.55 -27.81 -14.99
N CYS A 14 11.30 -27.02 -13.95
CA CYS A 14 12.21 -25.94 -13.54
C CYS A 14 13.64 -26.43 -13.18
N LYS A 15 13.82 -27.70 -12.79
CA LYS A 15 15.15 -28.26 -12.49
C LYS A 15 15.99 -28.54 -13.73
N THR A 16 15.34 -28.78 -14.87
CA THR A 16 15.98 -29.16 -16.13
C THR A 16 15.92 -28.04 -17.17
N ALA A 17 15.22 -26.95 -16.87
CA ALA A 17 15.11 -25.79 -17.73
C ALA A 17 16.45 -25.03 -17.80
N PHE A 18 16.87 -24.67 -19.01
CA PHE A 18 18.03 -23.83 -19.26
C PHE A 18 17.72 -22.39 -18.84
N THR A 19 17.96 -22.07 -17.57
CA THR A 19 17.66 -20.76 -16.97
C THR A 19 18.82 -20.31 -16.08
N CYS A 20 18.89 -19.02 -15.77
CA CYS A 20 19.84 -18.49 -14.80
C CYS A 20 19.49 -18.83 -13.33
N LEU A 21 18.48 -19.66 -13.10
CA LEU A 21 18.04 -20.06 -11.77
C LEU A 21 18.83 -21.30 -11.32
N GLU A 22 19.24 -21.31 -10.05
CA GLU A 22 19.91 -22.45 -9.45
C GLU A 22 18.90 -23.21 -8.61
N ILE A 23 18.26 -24.23 -9.20
CA ILE A 23 17.17 -24.95 -8.53
C ILE A 23 17.72 -26.18 -7.81
N THR A 24 17.62 -26.19 -6.48
CA THR A 24 18.09 -27.28 -5.63
C THR A 24 17.06 -27.66 -4.57
N ASN A 25 17.10 -28.91 -4.11
CA ASN A 25 16.33 -29.32 -2.94
C ASN A 25 17.05 -28.80 -1.69
N THR A 26 16.44 -27.86 -0.99
CA THR A 26 17.02 -27.23 0.20
C THR A 26 16.04 -27.31 1.37
N ARG A 27 16.57 -27.55 2.56
CA ARG A 27 15.81 -27.44 3.81
C ARG A 27 15.88 -26.01 4.31
N LEU A 28 14.73 -25.39 4.53
CA LEU A 28 14.67 -24.03 5.08
C LEU A 28 14.97 -23.99 6.58
N ASN A 29 14.63 -25.08 7.29
CA ASN A 29 14.81 -25.24 8.74
C ASN A 29 15.49 -26.60 8.99
N GLU A 30 16.27 -26.73 10.08
CA GLU A 30 17.03 -27.95 10.41
C GLU A 30 16.19 -29.23 10.50
N GLN A 31 14.91 -29.10 10.87
CA GLN A 31 13.94 -30.20 10.98
C GLN A 31 12.84 -30.16 9.89
N GLY A 32 13.00 -29.30 8.88
CA GLY A 32 11.98 -29.08 7.85
C GLY A 32 12.03 -30.09 6.69
N PRO A 33 10.92 -30.26 5.95
CA PRO A 33 10.91 -31.05 4.73
C PRO A 33 11.79 -30.40 3.65
N GLU A 34 12.37 -31.21 2.77
CA GLU A 34 13.09 -30.70 1.60
C GLU A 34 12.12 -30.04 0.62
N LEU A 35 12.43 -28.80 0.25
CA LEU A 35 11.66 -28.02 -0.70
C LEU A 35 12.52 -27.74 -1.92
N VAL A 36 11.88 -27.75 -3.08
CA VAL A 36 12.49 -27.25 -4.31
C VAL A 36 12.61 -25.74 -4.20
N CYS A 37 13.84 -25.24 -4.15
CA CYS A 37 14.17 -23.83 -3.94
C CYS A 37 15.08 -23.31 -5.05
N ASP A 38 14.93 -22.04 -5.39
CA ASP A 38 15.92 -21.27 -6.14
C ASP A 38 16.93 -20.66 -5.16
N VAL A 39 18.22 -20.94 -5.37
CA VAL A 39 19.32 -20.47 -4.50
C VAL A 39 20.24 -19.46 -5.19
N SER A 40 19.94 -19.07 -6.43
CA SER A 40 20.79 -18.21 -7.28
C SER A 40 21.21 -16.86 -6.66
N THR A 41 20.49 -16.38 -5.64
CA THR A 41 20.83 -15.12 -4.95
C THR A 41 21.35 -15.32 -3.53
N GLY A 42 21.85 -16.51 -3.19
CA GLY A 42 22.42 -16.83 -1.87
C GLY A 42 21.41 -16.98 -0.73
N ARG A 43 20.10 -16.89 -1.00
CA ARG A 43 19.02 -17.18 -0.04
C ARG A 43 18.01 -18.15 -0.67
N PRO A 44 17.70 -19.28 -0.04
CA PRO A 44 16.77 -20.25 -0.61
C PRO A 44 15.35 -19.67 -0.77
N ARG A 45 14.82 -19.67 -1.99
CA ARG A 45 13.46 -19.24 -2.32
C ARG A 45 12.61 -20.42 -2.77
N PRO A 46 11.64 -20.88 -1.98
CA PRO A 46 10.79 -22.01 -2.36
C PRO A 46 9.95 -21.71 -3.61
N ILE A 47 9.95 -22.63 -4.57
CA ILE A 47 9.06 -22.54 -5.74
C ILE A 47 7.64 -22.90 -5.31
N VAL A 48 6.70 -21.95 -5.36
CA VAL A 48 5.32 -22.19 -4.89
C VAL A 48 4.48 -22.83 -6.01
N PRO A 49 3.97 -24.07 -5.84
CA PRO A 49 3.05 -24.69 -6.80
C PRO A 49 1.76 -23.85 -6.95
N PRO A 50 1.09 -23.87 -8.12
CA PRO A 50 -0.13 -23.10 -8.37
C PRO A 50 -1.18 -23.19 -7.25
N ASP A 51 -1.46 -24.40 -6.75
CA ASP A 51 -2.44 -24.66 -5.70
C ASP A 51 -2.11 -24.00 -4.36
N PHE A 52 -0.82 -23.72 -4.11
CA PHE A 52 -0.35 -23.09 -2.88
C PHE A 52 -0.10 -21.59 -3.02
N ARG A 53 -0.15 -21.01 -4.23
CA ARG A 53 0.15 -19.58 -4.44
C ARG A 53 -0.78 -18.68 -3.64
N ARG A 54 -2.08 -18.98 -3.65
CA ARG A 54 -3.08 -18.19 -2.91
C ARG A 54 -2.89 -18.31 -1.40
N THR A 55 -2.71 -19.53 -0.89
CA THR A 55 -2.46 -19.78 0.54
C THR A 55 -1.17 -19.11 1.02
N VAL A 56 -0.08 -19.19 0.26
CA VAL A 56 1.18 -18.52 0.60
C VAL A 56 1.04 -17.01 0.54
N PHE A 57 0.37 -16.49 -0.48
CA PHE A 57 0.06 -15.07 -0.56
C PHE A 57 -0.74 -14.62 0.67
N ASP A 58 -1.83 -15.32 1.00
CA ASP A 58 -2.69 -15.00 2.14
C ASP A 58 -1.93 -15.09 3.47
N VAL A 59 -1.05 -16.09 3.65
CA VAL A 59 -0.22 -16.20 4.86
C VAL A 59 0.79 -15.06 4.96
N VAL A 60 1.56 -14.77 3.90
CA VAL A 60 2.55 -13.67 3.90
C VAL A 60 1.86 -12.31 4.04
N HIS A 61 0.69 -12.17 3.42
CA HIS A 61 -0.15 -10.98 3.51
C HIS A 61 -0.74 -10.81 4.91
N ASN A 62 -1.26 -11.88 5.52
CA ASN A 62 -1.81 -11.86 6.88
C ASN A 62 -0.72 -11.72 7.95
N LEU A 63 0.48 -12.26 7.74
CA LEU A 63 1.63 -12.03 8.64
C LEU A 63 2.04 -10.55 8.68
N SER A 64 1.76 -9.81 7.61
CA SER A 64 1.94 -8.35 7.58
C SER A 64 0.80 -7.59 8.26
N HIS A 65 -0.29 -8.28 8.65
CA HIS A 65 -1.50 -7.72 9.25
C HIS A 65 -2.05 -8.67 10.34
N PRO A 66 -1.34 -8.85 11.47
CA PRO A 66 -1.70 -9.86 12.46
C PRO A 66 -2.80 -9.33 13.37
N GLY A 67 -4.00 -9.01 12.87
CA GLY A 67 -5.08 -8.46 13.70
C GLY A 67 -6.47 -8.75 13.12
N VAL A 68 -7.40 -9.15 13.99
CA VAL A 68 -8.71 -9.75 13.71
C VAL A 68 -9.46 -9.12 12.50
N LYS A 69 -9.45 -9.84 11.38
CA LYS A 69 -10.37 -9.77 10.22
C LYS A 69 -10.51 -8.43 9.47
N ALA A 70 -9.81 -7.37 9.84
CA ALA A 70 -9.74 -6.16 9.02
C ALA A 70 -8.42 -6.16 8.27
N THR A 71 -8.47 -5.99 6.95
CA THR A 71 -7.31 -5.70 6.10
C THR A 71 -7.55 -4.32 5.51
N VAL A 72 -6.50 -3.51 5.27
CA VAL A 72 -6.68 -2.32 4.41
C VAL A 72 -7.09 -2.81 3.03
N LYS A 73 -8.38 -2.64 2.73
CA LYS A 73 -9.02 -3.17 1.52
C LYS A 73 -9.50 -2.07 0.60
N MET A 74 -9.77 -0.89 1.17
CA MET A 74 -10.11 0.30 0.42
C MET A 74 -9.06 1.37 0.67
N THR A 75 -8.46 1.86 -0.41
CA THR A 75 -7.52 2.97 -0.38
C THR A 75 -8.00 4.00 -1.38
N ILE A 76 -8.05 5.25 -0.95
CA ILE A 76 -8.46 6.39 -1.78
C ILE A 76 -7.33 7.40 -1.72
N ILE A 77 -6.94 7.94 -2.87
CA ILE A 77 -5.91 8.97 -2.94
C ILE A 77 -6.46 10.10 -3.79
N ASP A 78 -6.49 11.32 -3.25
CA ASP A 78 -6.70 12.50 -4.07
C ASP A 78 -5.47 12.72 -4.95
N ARG A 79 -5.68 12.85 -6.26
CA ARG A 79 -4.57 13.03 -7.19
C ARG A 79 -3.92 14.39 -7.05
N ASN A 80 -4.62 15.42 -6.63
CA ASN A 80 -4.06 16.77 -6.62
C ASN A 80 -3.15 16.96 -5.40
N THR A 81 -3.69 16.70 -4.22
CA THR A 81 -2.99 16.88 -2.93
C THR A 81 -2.18 15.66 -2.51
N ARG A 82 -2.35 14.52 -3.21
CA ARG A 82 -1.84 13.19 -2.81
C ARG A 82 -2.39 12.72 -1.47
N TRP A 83 -3.50 13.30 -0.99
CA TRP A 83 -4.07 12.95 0.30
C TRP A 83 -4.51 11.48 0.33
N PRO A 84 -3.92 10.66 1.22
CA PRO A 84 -4.27 9.25 1.29
C PRO A 84 -5.32 8.97 2.37
N GLU A 85 -6.25 8.08 2.04
CA GLU A 85 -7.14 7.40 2.97
C GLU A 85 -6.96 5.89 2.85
N ALA A 86 -6.81 5.22 3.98
CA ALA A 86 -6.76 3.77 4.08
C ALA A 86 -7.85 3.33 5.05
N ILE A 87 -8.83 2.58 4.55
CA ILE A 87 -10.00 2.15 5.31
C ILE A 87 -9.93 0.63 5.49
N PRO A 88 -9.78 0.13 6.72
CA PRO A 88 -9.84 -1.29 7.02
C PRO A 88 -11.26 -1.82 6.77
N LEU A 89 -11.38 -2.87 5.96
CA LEU A 89 -12.66 -3.55 5.72
C LEU A 89 -12.56 -5.03 6.07
N ARG A 90 -13.70 -5.63 6.39
CA ARG A 90 -13.82 -7.09 6.62
C ARG A 90 -13.94 -7.85 5.30
N GLY A 91 -14.66 -7.32 4.33
CA GLY A 91 -14.70 -7.78 2.94
C GLY A 91 -14.37 -6.70 1.92
N ILE A 92 -14.46 -7.04 0.64
CA ILE A 92 -14.29 -6.15 -0.52
C ILE A 92 -15.59 -6.06 -1.33
N THR A 93 -16.75 -6.28 -0.71
CA THR A 93 -18.02 -6.24 -1.43
C THR A 93 -18.43 -4.80 -1.75
N THR A 94 -19.24 -4.59 -2.79
CA THR A 94 -19.72 -3.24 -3.13
C THR A 94 -20.38 -2.53 -1.96
N PRO A 95 -21.32 -3.14 -1.20
CA PRO A 95 -21.98 -2.44 -0.10
C PRO A 95 -20.99 -1.97 0.98
N GLU A 96 -19.97 -2.78 1.28
CA GLU A 96 -18.91 -2.40 2.23
C GLU A 96 -18.08 -1.21 1.70
N CYS A 97 -17.69 -1.24 0.42
CA CYS A 97 -16.95 -0.13 -0.19
C CYS A 97 -17.77 1.17 -0.22
N VAL A 98 -19.06 1.09 -0.55
CA VAL A 98 -19.98 2.23 -0.52
C VAL A 98 -20.09 2.80 0.90
N HIS A 99 -20.36 1.92 1.87
CA HIS A 99 -20.54 2.32 3.27
C HIS A 99 -19.26 2.91 3.86
N ALA A 100 -18.09 2.46 3.40
CA ALA A 100 -16.80 3.02 3.76
C ALA A 100 -16.52 4.36 3.06
N HIS A 101 -16.90 4.51 1.80
CA HIS A 101 -16.60 5.71 1.00
C HIS A 101 -17.28 6.97 1.55
N ILE A 102 -18.50 6.85 2.07
CA ILE A 102 -19.26 8.01 2.57
C ILE A 102 -18.56 8.68 3.77
N PRO A 103 -18.36 8.03 4.93
CA PRO A 103 -17.64 8.62 6.06
C PRO A 103 -16.13 8.74 5.76
N GLY A 104 -15.59 7.81 4.97
CA GLY A 104 -14.17 7.76 4.63
C GLY A 104 -13.72 8.83 3.64
N TRP A 105 -14.62 9.52 2.93
CA TRP A 105 -14.24 10.57 2.00
C TRP A 105 -15.29 11.67 1.91
N ILE A 106 -16.49 11.32 1.48
CA ILE A 106 -17.53 12.29 1.10
C ILE A 106 -17.89 13.22 2.26
N ALA A 107 -18.01 12.69 3.47
CA ALA A 107 -18.34 13.48 4.65
C ALA A 107 -17.23 14.47 5.07
N ARG A 108 -15.99 14.28 4.60
CA ARG A 108 -14.82 15.09 4.98
C ARG A 108 -14.41 16.08 3.90
N PHE A 109 -14.42 15.63 2.64
CA PHE A 109 -13.93 16.40 1.49
C PHE A 109 -15.03 16.80 0.51
N GLY A 110 -16.24 16.32 0.71
CA GLY A 110 -17.34 16.46 -0.23
C GLY A 110 -17.30 15.41 -1.35
N VAL A 111 -18.24 15.55 -2.28
CA VAL A 111 -18.41 14.62 -3.40
C VAL A 111 -17.34 14.89 -4.46
N PRO A 112 -16.51 13.90 -4.84
CA PRO A 112 -15.52 14.07 -5.89
C PRO A 112 -16.19 14.23 -7.26
N ARG A 113 -15.60 15.02 -8.15
CA ARG A 113 -16.11 15.16 -9.54
C ARG A 113 -15.95 13.87 -10.34
N ASP A 114 -14.80 13.23 -10.19
CA ASP A 114 -14.40 12.05 -10.94
C ASP A 114 -13.78 11.03 -9.98
N ILE A 115 -14.12 9.75 -10.14
CA ILE A 115 -13.48 8.63 -9.43
C ILE A 115 -12.84 7.73 -10.48
N SER A 116 -11.57 7.42 -10.29
CA SER A 116 -10.88 6.39 -11.07
C SER A 116 -10.60 5.17 -10.22
N SER A 117 -11.04 3.99 -10.67
CA SER A 117 -10.78 2.72 -10.01
C SER A 117 -10.20 1.69 -10.98
N ASP A 118 -9.69 0.59 -10.44
CA ASP A 118 -9.48 -0.61 -11.23
C ASP A 118 -10.82 -1.25 -11.65
N ARG A 119 -10.74 -2.39 -12.35
CA ARG A 119 -11.89 -3.20 -12.76
C ARG A 119 -12.31 -4.23 -11.69
N GLY A 120 -12.06 -3.95 -10.42
CA GLY A 120 -12.57 -4.77 -9.32
C GLY A 120 -14.11 -4.87 -9.39
N SER A 121 -14.65 -6.05 -9.12
CA SER A 121 -16.10 -6.32 -9.24
C SER A 121 -16.95 -5.38 -8.39
N GLN A 122 -16.41 -4.90 -7.27
CA GLN A 122 -17.03 -3.92 -6.41
C GLN A 122 -17.23 -2.57 -7.11
N PHE A 123 -16.27 -2.13 -7.91
CA PHE A 123 -16.30 -0.83 -8.58
C PHE A 123 -16.98 -0.88 -9.95
N THR A 124 -17.11 -2.05 -10.57
CA THR A 124 -17.86 -2.25 -11.82
C THR A 124 -19.31 -2.68 -11.59
N SER A 125 -19.75 -2.79 -10.34
CA SER A 125 -21.09 -3.25 -10.00
C SER A 125 -22.16 -2.19 -10.30
N TRP A 126 -23.40 -2.65 -10.53
CA TRP A 126 -24.55 -1.78 -10.72
C TRP A 126 -24.74 -0.82 -9.52
N LEU A 127 -24.63 -1.34 -8.29
CA LEU A 127 -24.83 -0.55 -7.08
C LEU A 127 -23.81 0.61 -6.97
N TRP A 128 -22.54 0.35 -7.30
CA TRP A 128 -21.52 1.40 -7.30
C TRP A 128 -21.83 2.48 -8.35
N SER A 129 -22.22 2.05 -9.54
CA SER A 129 -22.57 2.93 -10.65
C SER A 129 -23.80 3.79 -10.35
N GLU A 130 -24.84 3.21 -9.75
CA GLU A 130 -26.06 3.90 -9.36
C GLU A 130 -25.77 4.98 -8.30
N ILE A 131 -24.96 4.66 -7.29
CA ILE A 131 -24.59 5.61 -6.25
C ILE A 131 -23.74 6.74 -6.81
N ALA A 132 -22.77 6.43 -7.67
CA ALA A 132 -21.98 7.44 -8.35
C ALA A 132 -22.86 8.38 -9.20
N ALA A 133 -23.81 7.83 -9.96
CA ALA A 133 -24.75 8.61 -10.75
C ALA A 133 -25.62 9.55 -9.90
N ARG A 134 -26.16 9.06 -8.78
CA ARG A 134 -26.96 9.88 -7.85
C ARG A 134 -26.17 11.00 -7.20
N LEU A 135 -24.88 10.78 -6.97
CA LEU A 135 -23.97 11.79 -6.44
C LEU A 135 -23.41 12.72 -7.54
N GLY A 136 -23.70 12.46 -8.82
CA GLY A 136 -23.15 13.23 -9.94
C GLY A 136 -21.67 12.97 -10.22
N VAL A 137 -21.15 11.84 -9.75
CA VAL A 137 -19.74 11.44 -9.90
C VAL A 137 -19.53 10.75 -11.25
N LYS A 138 -18.49 11.16 -11.98
CA LYS A 138 -18.05 10.47 -13.19
C LYS A 138 -17.10 9.32 -12.85
N LEU A 139 -17.47 8.10 -13.23
CA LEU A 139 -16.63 6.92 -13.03
C LEU A 139 -15.71 6.67 -14.21
N HIS A 140 -14.44 6.41 -13.92
CA HIS A 140 -13.42 6.00 -14.87
C HIS A 140 -12.83 4.66 -14.42
N HIS A 141 -12.84 3.66 -15.29
CA HIS A 141 -12.20 2.37 -15.00
C HIS A 141 -10.87 2.28 -15.74
N THR A 142 -9.77 2.20 -15.00
CA THR A 142 -8.46 2.06 -15.61
C THR A 142 -8.37 0.74 -16.37
N SER A 143 -7.82 0.78 -17.58
CA SER A 143 -7.30 -0.44 -18.22
C SER A 143 -6.11 -0.95 -17.41
N VAL A 144 -5.78 -2.24 -17.57
CA VAL A 144 -4.67 -2.92 -16.88
C VAL A 144 -3.32 -2.18 -17.04
N CYS A 145 -3.22 -1.25 -17.98
CA CYS A 145 -2.02 -0.49 -18.32
C CYS A 145 -2.17 1.03 -18.11
N HIS A 146 -2.70 1.51 -16.98
CA HIS A 146 -2.55 2.92 -16.57
C HIS A 146 -1.52 3.06 -15.43
N PRO A 147 -0.21 2.96 -15.73
CA PRO A 147 0.86 2.84 -14.73
C PRO A 147 0.95 4.04 -13.77
N GLN A 148 0.46 5.20 -14.17
CA GLN A 148 0.52 6.41 -13.34
C GLN A 148 -0.49 6.38 -12.17
N THR A 149 -1.71 5.88 -12.41
CA THR A 149 -2.76 5.78 -11.39
C THR A 149 -2.51 4.60 -10.44
N ASN A 150 -2.25 3.42 -11.00
CA ASN A 150 -1.96 2.23 -10.18
C ASN A 150 -0.63 2.39 -9.44
N GLY A 151 0.37 3.02 -10.08
CA GLY A 151 1.66 3.29 -9.44
C GLY A 151 1.56 4.22 -8.24
N MET A 152 0.54 5.08 -8.16
CA MET A 152 0.33 5.93 -6.98
C MET A 152 -0.12 5.13 -5.76
N ILE A 153 -1.15 4.29 -5.96
CA ILE A 153 -1.67 3.41 -4.90
C ILE A 153 -0.58 2.41 -4.48
N GLU A 154 0.15 1.84 -5.43
CA GLU A 154 1.22 0.88 -5.14
C GLU A 154 2.36 1.53 -4.34
N ARG A 155 2.83 2.72 -4.75
CA ARG A 155 3.83 3.48 -3.99
C ARG A 155 3.34 3.80 -2.59
N PHE A 156 2.09 4.24 -2.46
CA PHE A 156 1.49 4.52 -1.17
C PHE A 156 1.41 3.26 -0.29
N HIS A 157 0.96 2.12 -0.82
CA HIS A 157 0.90 0.86 -0.08
C HIS A 157 2.28 0.42 0.41
N ARG A 158 3.33 0.62 -0.40
CA ARG A 158 4.71 0.33 0.02
C ARG A 158 5.11 1.21 1.20
N THR A 159 4.89 2.52 1.12
CA THR A 159 5.19 3.46 2.21
C THR A 159 4.38 3.16 3.47
N LEU A 160 3.07 2.89 3.32
CA LEU A 160 2.19 2.55 4.43
C LEU A 160 2.64 1.28 5.17
N LYS A 161 3.01 0.23 4.42
CA LYS A 161 3.52 -1.01 5.01
C LYS A 161 4.83 -0.78 5.76
N THR A 162 5.73 0.03 5.21
CA THR A 162 7.00 0.36 5.87
C THR A 162 6.75 1.14 7.18
N ALA A 163 5.87 2.13 7.16
CA ALA A 163 5.55 2.93 8.33
C ALA A 163 4.84 2.09 9.41
N LEU A 164 3.86 1.27 9.03
CA LEU A 164 3.22 0.33 9.96
C LEU A 164 4.26 -0.61 10.58
N LYS A 165 5.15 -1.22 9.80
CA LYS A 165 6.21 -2.10 10.35
C LYS A 165 7.15 -1.38 11.33
N ALA A 166 7.36 -0.09 11.17
CA ALA A 166 8.21 0.70 12.08
C ALA A 166 7.49 1.07 13.39
N CYS A 167 6.18 1.32 13.34
CA CYS A 167 5.39 1.76 14.49
C CYS A 167 4.77 0.61 15.30
N LEU A 168 4.60 -0.57 14.71
CA LEU A 168 3.91 -1.68 15.36
C LEU A 168 4.79 -2.33 16.44
N THR A 169 4.33 -2.22 17.69
CA THR A 169 4.83 -2.99 18.84
C THR A 169 3.98 -4.24 19.12
N GLY A 170 2.85 -4.41 18.43
CA GLY A 170 1.90 -5.50 18.63
C GLY A 170 1.01 -5.80 17.41
N PRO A 171 0.03 -6.72 17.58
CA PRO A 171 -0.81 -7.22 16.48
C PRO A 171 -1.85 -6.21 15.93
N ASN A 172 -2.25 -5.24 16.74
CA ASN A 172 -3.42 -4.38 16.49
C ASN A 172 -3.13 -3.19 15.58
N TRP A 173 -2.69 -3.45 14.36
CA TRP A 173 -2.31 -2.40 13.42
C TRP A 173 -3.43 -1.43 13.03
N VAL A 174 -4.70 -1.84 13.19
CA VAL A 174 -5.87 -1.00 12.92
C VAL A 174 -5.93 0.21 13.87
N GLU A 175 -5.50 0.05 15.12
CA GLU A 175 -5.47 1.14 16.11
C GLU A 175 -4.34 2.13 15.82
N GLU A 176 -3.23 1.65 15.23
CA GLU A 176 -2.09 2.47 14.84
C GLU A 176 -2.28 3.19 13.49
N LEU A 177 -3.21 2.71 12.66
CA LEU A 177 -3.41 3.23 11.32
C LEU A 177 -3.67 4.75 11.28
N PRO A 178 -4.51 5.35 12.15
CA PRO A 178 -4.72 6.80 12.17
C PRO A 178 -3.43 7.59 12.44
N TRP A 179 -2.58 7.10 13.36
CA TRP A 179 -1.30 7.74 13.70
C TRP A 179 -0.29 7.65 12.56
N VAL A 180 -0.22 6.49 11.91
CA VAL A 180 0.63 6.31 10.73
C VAL A 180 0.15 7.21 9.60
N LEU A 181 -1.17 7.27 9.33
CA LEU A 181 -1.72 8.15 8.30
C LEU A 181 -1.45 9.63 8.60
N LEU A 182 -1.53 10.06 9.86
CA LEU A 182 -1.18 11.41 10.28
C LEU A 182 0.27 11.75 9.87
N GLY A 183 1.24 10.91 10.23
CA GLY A 183 2.64 11.09 9.84
C GLY A 183 2.83 11.13 8.32
N LEU A 184 2.17 10.22 7.60
CA LEU A 184 2.25 10.18 6.14
C LEU A 184 1.63 11.40 5.44
N ARG A 185 0.59 12.02 6.03
CA ARG A 185 -0.08 13.22 5.51
C ARG A 185 0.74 14.47 5.74
N ALA A 186 1.44 14.55 6.87
CA ALA A 186 2.24 15.71 7.25
C ALA A 186 3.70 15.65 6.76
N THR A 187 4.15 14.50 6.24
CA THR A 187 5.49 14.39 5.63
C THR A 187 5.50 15.05 4.23
N PRO A 188 6.38 16.03 3.98
CA PRO A 188 6.56 16.62 2.65
C PRO A 188 6.86 15.56 1.58
N LYS A 189 6.27 15.71 0.39
CA LYS A 189 6.54 14.82 -0.73
C LYS A 189 7.68 15.39 -1.57
N GLU A 190 8.66 14.56 -1.92
CA GLU A 190 9.85 15.00 -2.68
C GLU A 190 9.50 15.61 -4.05
N ASP A 191 8.43 15.13 -4.68
CA ASP A 191 7.97 15.62 -5.99
C ASP A 191 7.21 16.96 -5.91
N LEU A 192 6.61 17.27 -4.76
CA LEU A 192 5.77 18.46 -4.58
C LEU A 192 6.43 19.56 -3.75
N GLY A 193 7.39 19.22 -2.89
CA GLY A 193 7.96 20.13 -1.89
C GLY A 193 7.04 20.42 -0.70
N TYR A 194 5.75 20.06 -0.79
CA TYR A 194 4.74 20.22 0.25
C TYR A 194 4.21 18.87 0.73
N SER A 195 3.69 18.84 1.94
CA SER A 195 2.95 17.72 2.49
C SER A 195 1.50 17.73 1.97
N SER A 196 0.87 16.55 1.96
CA SER A 196 -0.55 16.46 1.57
C SER A 196 -1.45 17.28 2.48
N ALA A 197 -1.08 17.41 3.76
CA ALA A 197 -1.85 18.19 4.70
C ALA A 197 -1.76 19.69 4.47
N GLU A 198 -0.57 20.21 4.14
CA GLU A 198 -0.42 21.62 3.75
C GLU A 198 -1.26 21.95 2.52
N LEU A 199 -1.33 21.04 1.54
CA LEU A 199 -2.12 21.25 0.34
C LEU A 199 -3.63 21.18 0.57
N VAL A 200 -4.10 20.41 1.56
CA VAL A 200 -5.53 20.27 1.88
C VAL A 200 -6.01 21.38 2.81
N TYR A 201 -5.22 21.71 3.85
CA TYR A 201 -5.63 22.63 4.90
C TYR A 201 -5.07 24.04 4.72
N GLY A 202 -4.08 24.23 3.85
CA GLY A 202 -3.39 25.50 3.65
C GLY A 202 -2.28 25.78 4.68
N GLU A 203 -2.09 24.89 5.65
CA GLU A 203 -1.08 25.01 6.70
C GLU A 203 -0.55 23.63 7.14
N PRO A 204 0.67 23.56 7.71
CA PRO A 204 1.22 22.30 8.21
C PRO A 204 0.46 21.83 9.45
N LEU A 205 0.23 20.51 9.53
CA LEU A 205 -0.35 19.91 10.72
C LEU A 205 0.63 20.01 11.89
N THR A 206 0.12 20.41 13.05
CA THR A 206 0.87 20.31 14.30
C THR A 206 0.89 18.85 14.74
N ILE A 207 2.07 18.23 14.71
CA ILE A 207 2.27 16.85 15.16
C ILE A 207 3.00 16.88 16.50
N SER A 208 2.62 16.01 17.45
CA SER A 208 3.39 15.81 18.69
C SER A 208 4.84 15.44 18.35
N GLY A 209 5.81 16.09 19.02
CA GLY A 209 7.24 15.96 18.74
C GLY A 209 7.83 14.55 18.88
N GLU A 210 7.09 13.60 19.47
CA GLU A 210 7.49 12.18 19.55
C GLU A 210 7.29 11.41 18.24
N LEU A 211 6.42 11.88 17.34
CA LEU A 211 6.09 11.17 16.09
C LEU A 211 7.08 11.42 14.95
N VAL A 212 7.98 12.39 15.11
CA VAL A 212 9.05 12.70 14.15
C VAL A 212 10.38 12.57 14.87
N PRO A 213 11.21 11.54 14.61
CA PRO A 213 12.56 11.53 15.14
C PRO A 213 13.27 12.78 14.59
N PRO A 214 13.90 13.61 15.44
CA PRO A 214 14.45 14.88 15.02
C PRO A 214 15.55 14.63 13.98
N LYS A 215 15.29 15.01 12.72
CA LYS A 215 16.36 15.31 11.78
C LYS A 215 16.91 16.67 12.21
N SER A 216 18.22 16.74 12.45
CA SER A 216 18.91 17.94 12.94
C SER A 216 18.34 19.20 12.30
N ALA A 217 17.67 20.03 13.10
CA ALA A 217 17.11 21.28 12.65
C ALA A 217 18.26 22.12 12.07
N LYS A 218 18.16 22.47 10.78
CA LYS A 218 18.97 23.57 10.26
C LYS A 218 18.50 24.83 10.99
N SER A 219 19.44 25.58 11.55
CA SER A 219 19.14 26.79 12.31
C SER A 219 18.28 27.75 11.48
N MET A 220 17.37 28.45 12.14
CA MET A 220 16.60 29.58 11.57
C MET A 220 17.51 30.60 10.89
N ASP A 221 18.76 30.71 11.37
CA ASP A 221 19.78 31.62 10.82
C ASP A 221 20.22 31.23 9.39
N ASP A 222 20.21 29.93 9.05
CA ASP A 222 20.58 29.44 7.70
C ASP A 222 19.51 29.79 6.64
N LEU A 223 18.24 29.91 7.05
CA LEU A 223 17.14 30.26 6.16
C LEU A 223 17.10 31.77 5.86
N LEU A 224 17.46 32.61 6.84
CA LEU A 224 17.52 34.06 6.67
C LEU A 224 18.71 34.53 5.84
N LEU A 225 19.81 33.76 5.83
CA LEU A 225 20.98 34.08 5.00
C LEU A 225 20.71 33.88 3.50
N ASN A 226 19.91 32.87 3.14
CA ASN A 226 19.56 32.57 1.74
C ASN A 226 18.55 33.57 1.14
N PHE A 227 17.73 34.22 1.97
CA PHE A 227 16.78 35.24 1.49
C PHE A 227 17.44 36.60 1.23
N ARG A 228 18.58 36.91 1.86
CA ARG A 228 19.27 38.21 1.69
C ARG A 228 20.22 38.26 0.48
N LEU A 229 20.55 37.13 -0.15
CA LEU A 229 21.54 37.07 -1.23
C LEU A 229 20.96 36.99 -2.64
N ASN A 230 19.63 36.98 -2.82
CA ASN A 230 19.00 36.69 -4.11
C ASN A 230 17.99 37.74 -4.61
N ILE A 231 18.15 39.02 -4.22
CA ILE A 231 17.43 40.13 -4.86
C ILE A 231 18.41 40.86 -5.78
N PRO A 232 18.37 40.65 -7.11
CA PRO A 232 19.08 41.53 -8.03
C PRO A 232 18.37 42.89 -8.10
N LEU A 233 19.15 43.98 -7.99
CA LEU A 233 18.74 45.33 -8.39
C LEU A 233 18.53 45.39 -9.91
#